data_AF-A0A368R4I9-F1
#
_entry.id   AF-A0A368R4I9-F1
#
_cell.length_a   1.000
_cell.length_b   1.000
_cell.length_c   1.000
_cell.angle_alpha   90.00
_cell.angle_beta   90.00
_cell.angle_gamma   90.00
#
_symmetry.space_group_name_H-M   'P 1'
#
loop_
_entity.id
_entity.type
_entity.pdbx_description
1 polymer ?
#
loop_
_entity_poly.entity_id
_entity_poly.type
_entity_poly.pdbx_seq_one_letter_code
_entity_poly.pdbx_strand_id
1 'polypeptide(L)'
;MYGRRASQLLKEIDSSEAGHLAPFNSDVFDQVIRECNEHNSQFQSLIRKMVEQNLDIETTRNEDHYGAAIHHLSLLRNKRCLMAYMYNRAEVIQSFRWKVGPVLPHDIQEKLHFSEKEIWSLPRILTFRFGCWRTLVKYLLATIPYH
;
A
#
# COMPACT_ATOMS: atom_id res chain seq x y z
N MET A 1 5.33 -17.34 -5.51
CA MET A 1 4.35 -16.68 -4.62
C MET A 1 4.19 -15.22 -5.05
N TYR A 2 2.94 -14.74 -5.14
CA TYR A 2 2.60 -13.35 -5.48
C TYR A 2 2.99 -12.38 -4.35
N GLY A 3 3.09 -11.08 -4.64
CA GLY A 3 3.38 -10.04 -3.65
C GLY A 3 4.86 -9.92 -3.23
N ARG A 4 5.79 -10.50 -3.99
CA ARG A 4 7.24 -10.33 -3.76
C ARG A 4 7.69 -8.88 -3.92
N ARG A 5 7.21 -8.19 -4.96
CA ARG A 5 7.51 -6.78 -5.22
C ARG A 5 6.96 -5.87 -4.12
N ALA A 6 5.73 -6.14 -3.67
CA ALA A 6 5.13 -5.39 -2.58
C ALA A 6 5.92 -5.54 -1.26
N SER A 7 6.50 -6.71 -1.02
CA SER A 7 7.38 -6.94 0.14
C SER A 7 8.73 -6.23 0.03
N GLN A 8 9.21 -5.93 -1.19
CA GLN A 8 10.44 -5.17 -1.40
C GLN A 8 10.31 -3.73 -0.89
N LEU A 9 9.16 -3.10 -1.10
CA LEU A 9 8.87 -1.76 -0.57
C LEU A 9 8.92 -1.72 0.96
N LEU A 10 8.44 -2.78 1.62
CA LEU A 10 8.49 -2.87 3.08
C LEU A 10 9.90 -3.13 3.61
N LYS A 11 10.71 -3.92 2.89
CA LYS A 11 12.12 -4.13 3.23
C LYS A 11 12.94 -2.85 3.10
N GLU A 12 12.65 -2.03 2.10
CA GLU A 12 13.29 -0.72 1.94
C GLU A 12 13.05 0.16 3.18
N ILE A 13 11.82 0.14 3.71
CA ILE A 13 11.47 0.84 4.95
C ILE A 13 12.24 0.30 6.14
N ASP A 14 12.28 -1.02 6.31
CA ASP A 14 12.95 -1.69 7.44
C ASP A 14 14.46 -1.46 7.42
N SER A 15 15.06 -1.37 6.23
CA SER A 15 16.49 -1.08 6.06
C SER A 15 16.86 0.40 6.22
N SER A 16 15.88 1.30 6.23
CA SER A 16 16.11 2.74 6.34
C SER A 16 16.21 3.17 7.80
N GLU A 17 17.20 3.99 8.15
CA GLU A 17 17.34 4.53 9.51
C GLU A 17 16.14 5.41 9.90
N ALA A 18 15.80 5.39 11.20
CA ALA A 18 14.67 6.15 11.72
C ALA A 18 14.83 7.66 11.47
N GLY A 19 13.92 8.22 10.67
CA GLY A 19 13.93 9.63 10.28
C GLY A 19 14.73 9.94 9.01
N HIS A 20 15.30 8.94 8.34
CA HIS A 20 15.80 9.06 6.97
C HIS A 20 14.67 8.83 5.97
N LEU A 21 14.60 9.67 4.93
CA LEU A 21 13.68 9.47 3.81
C LEU A 21 14.48 8.98 2.61
N ALA A 22 14.26 7.72 2.24
CA ALA A 22 14.74 7.18 0.98
C ALA A 22 14.03 7.86 -0.22
N PRO A 23 14.64 7.91 -1.41
CA PRO A 23 13.94 8.33 -2.63
C PRO A 23 12.66 7.52 -2.86
N PHE A 24 11.60 8.14 -3.38
CA PHE A 24 10.38 7.40 -3.69
C PHE A 24 10.61 6.38 -4.81
N ASN A 25 10.38 5.10 -4.53
CA ASN A 25 10.54 4.01 -5.49
C ASN A 25 9.33 3.89 -6.44
N SER A 26 9.19 4.83 -7.39
CA SER A 26 8.07 4.86 -8.35
C SER A 26 7.97 3.59 -9.18
N ASP A 27 9.11 3.04 -9.62
CA ASP A 27 9.13 1.88 -10.50
C ASP A 27 8.52 0.64 -9.84
N VAL A 28 8.95 0.32 -8.62
CA VAL A 28 8.41 -0.83 -7.87
C VAL A 28 6.96 -0.55 -7.46
N PHE A 29 6.64 0.68 -7.04
CA PHE A 29 5.29 1.07 -6.67
C PHE A 29 4.30 0.85 -7.83
N ASP A 30 4.63 1.35 -9.02
CA ASP A 30 3.80 1.19 -10.22
C ASP A 30 3.72 -0.27 -10.68
N GLN A 31 4.79 -1.05 -10.53
CA GLN A 31 4.76 -2.49 -10.79
C GLN A 31 3.78 -3.22 -9.87
N VAL A 32 3.71 -2.84 -8.58
CA VAL A 32 2.78 -3.44 -7.62
C VAL A 32 1.33 -3.02 -7.93
N ILE A 33 1.10 -1.78 -8.38
CA ILE A 33 -0.22 -1.35 -8.87
C ILE A 33 -0.65 -2.16 -10.09
N ARG A 34 0.26 -2.39 -11.05
CA ARG A 34 -0.03 -3.26 -12.21
C ARG A 34 -0.39 -4.68 -11.78
N GLU A 35 0.35 -5.26 -10.83
CA GLU A 35 0.07 -6.58 -10.26
C GLU A 35 -1.31 -6.62 -9.57
N CYS A 36 -1.68 -5.56 -8.84
CA CYS A 36 -3.03 -5.42 -8.26
C CYS A 36 -4.12 -5.43 -9.34
N ASN A 37 -3.93 -4.68 -10.43
CA ASN A 37 -4.90 -4.60 -11.52
C ASN A 37 -5.04 -5.95 -12.25
N GLU A 38 -3.93 -6.66 -12.44
CA GLU A 38 -3.93 -8.01 -13.02
C GLU A 38 -4.70 -9.00 -12.14
N HIS A 39 -4.42 -9.03 -10.83
CA HIS A 39 -5.16 -9.87 -9.88
C HIS A 39 -6.65 -9.52 -9.83
N ASN A 40 -7.00 -8.23 -9.88
CA ASN A 40 -8.40 -7.83 -9.92
C ASN A 40 -9.09 -8.31 -11.20
N SER A 41 -8.46 -8.18 -12.36
CA SER A 41 -9.00 -8.67 -13.64
C SER A 41 -9.18 -10.18 -13.65
N GLN A 42 -8.19 -10.94 -13.16
CA GLN A 42 -8.22 -12.40 -13.07
C GLN A 42 -9.30 -12.87 -12.10
N PHE A 43 -9.36 -12.27 -10.90
CA PHE A 43 -10.42 -12.52 -9.92
C PHE A 43 -11.82 -12.31 -10.52
N GLN A 44 -12.04 -11.14 -11.14
CA GLN A 44 -13.32 -10.81 -11.76
C GLN A 44 -13.69 -11.78 -12.89
N SER A 45 -12.71 -12.24 -13.67
CA SER A 45 -12.95 -13.24 -14.70
C SER A 45 -13.37 -14.60 -14.14
N LEU A 46 -12.76 -15.04 -13.04
CA LEU A 46 -13.11 -16.33 -12.41
C LEU A 46 -14.50 -16.27 -11.77
N ILE A 47 -14.82 -15.17 -11.08
CA ILE A 47 -16.16 -14.96 -10.52
C ILE A 47 -17.22 -14.97 -11.62
N ARG A 48 -16.99 -14.29 -12.76
CA ARG A 48 -17.92 -14.33 -13.90
C ARG A 48 -18.14 -15.74 -14.43
N LYS A 49 -17.07 -16.52 -14.63
CA LYS A 49 -17.19 -17.92 -15.08
C LYS A 49 -18.01 -18.77 -14.12
N MET A 50 -17.80 -18.63 -12.81
CA MET A 50 -18.57 -19.37 -11.81
C MET A 50 -20.06 -19.00 -11.85
N VAL A 51 -20.37 -17.72 -12.01
CA VAL A 51 -21.76 -17.23 -12.15
C VAL A 51 -22.42 -17.75 -13.44
N GLU A 52 -21.71 -17.74 -14.57
CA GLU A 52 -22.20 -18.27 -15.85
C GLU A 52 -22.51 -19.78 -15.78
N GLN A 53 -21.76 -20.52 -14.97
CA GLN A 53 -21.99 -21.94 -14.71
C GLN A 53 -23.06 -22.22 -13.65
N ASN A 54 -23.74 -21.18 -13.13
CA ASN A 54 -24.69 -21.27 -12.01
C ASN A 54 -24.13 -21.98 -10.78
N LEU A 55 -22.83 -21.82 -10.51
CA LEU A 55 -22.19 -22.37 -9.32
C LEU A 55 -22.45 -21.46 -8.12
N ASP A 56 -22.81 -22.06 -7.00
CA ASP A 56 -22.93 -21.32 -5.74
C ASP A 56 -21.53 -20.99 -5.21
N ILE A 57 -21.19 -19.71 -5.17
CA ILE A 57 -19.86 -19.20 -4.81
C ILE A 57 -19.48 -19.58 -3.37
N GLU A 58 -20.47 -19.72 -2.48
CA GLU A 58 -20.26 -19.99 -1.05
C GLU A 58 -20.02 -21.48 -0.76
N THR A 59 -20.65 -22.38 -1.51
CA THR A 59 -20.54 -23.83 -1.28
C THR A 59 -19.60 -24.53 -2.26
N THR A 60 -19.35 -23.93 -3.42
CA THR A 60 -18.47 -24.51 -4.45
C THR A 60 -17.01 -24.43 -4.04
N ARG A 61 -16.33 -25.58 -4.06
CA ARG A 61 -14.88 -25.71 -3.78
C ARG A 61 -14.13 -26.27 -4.98
N ASN A 62 -14.38 -25.69 -6.15
CA ASN A 62 -13.70 -26.07 -7.39
C ASN A 62 -12.38 -25.27 -7.58
N GLU A 63 -11.65 -25.58 -8.64
CA GLU A 63 -10.40 -24.89 -8.98
C GLU A 63 -10.60 -23.38 -9.16
N ASP A 64 -11.69 -22.96 -9.82
CA ASP A 64 -12.00 -21.54 -10.03
C ASP A 64 -12.24 -20.78 -8.71
N HIS A 65 -12.93 -21.39 -7.74
CA HIS A 65 -13.15 -20.82 -6.41
C HIS A 65 -11.81 -20.57 -5.69
N TYR A 66 -10.93 -21.59 -5.66
CA TYR A 66 -9.62 -21.46 -5.04
C TYR A 66 -8.72 -20.47 -5.79
N GLY A 67 -8.78 -20.44 -7.12
CA GLY A 67 -8.08 -19.44 -7.93
C GLY A 67 -8.54 -18.01 -7.62
N ALA A 68 -9.86 -17.79 -7.52
CA ALA A 68 -10.44 -16.51 -7.16
C ALA A 68 -10.01 -16.08 -5.75
N ALA A 69 -10.04 -17.00 -4.78
CA ALA A 69 -9.58 -16.73 -3.42
C ALA A 69 -8.09 -16.33 -3.38
N ILE A 70 -7.22 -17.03 -4.12
CA ILE A 70 -5.79 -16.70 -4.21
C ILE A 70 -5.58 -15.29 -4.77
N HIS A 71 -6.26 -14.93 -5.86
CA HIS A 71 -6.15 -13.59 -6.44
C HIS A 71 -6.69 -12.51 -5.51
N HIS A 72 -7.81 -12.76 -4.84
CA HIS A 72 -8.39 -11.84 -3.87
C HIS A 72 -7.44 -11.57 -2.69
N LEU A 73 -6.89 -12.64 -2.08
CA LEU A 73 -5.95 -12.52 -0.97
C LEU A 73 -4.65 -11.84 -1.39
N SER A 74 -4.15 -12.13 -2.59
CA SER A 74 -2.94 -11.49 -3.14
C SER A 74 -3.16 -10.00 -3.38
N LEU A 75 -4.33 -9.61 -3.89
CA LEU A 75 -4.73 -8.21 -4.06
C LEU A 75 -4.77 -7.47 -2.71
N LEU A 76 -5.39 -8.07 -1.68
CA LEU A 76 -5.45 -7.49 -0.34
C LEU A 76 -4.04 -7.31 0.25
N ARG A 77 -3.17 -8.29 0.08
CA ARG A 77 -1.77 -8.21 0.53
C ARG A 77 -1.03 -7.06 -0.14
N ASN A 78 -1.12 -6.93 -1.46
CA ASN A 78 -0.43 -5.87 -2.20
C ASN A 78 -0.97 -4.49 -1.81
N LYS A 79 -2.30 -4.32 -1.69
CA LYS A 79 -2.92 -3.08 -1.20
C LYS A 79 -2.42 -2.70 0.20
N ARG A 80 -2.35 -3.66 1.12
CA ARG A 80 -1.82 -3.43 2.48
C ARG A 80 -0.36 -2.97 2.46
N CYS A 81 0.48 -3.60 1.64
CA CYS A 81 1.89 -3.21 1.51
C CYS A 81 2.05 -1.80 0.93
N LEU A 82 1.29 -1.47 -0.12
CA LEU A 82 1.29 -0.12 -0.71
C LEU A 82 0.88 0.93 0.32
N MET A 83 -0.19 0.66 1.07
CA MET A 83 -0.66 1.55 2.13
C MET A 83 0.36 1.71 3.26
N ALA A 84 0.97 0.61 3.71
CA ALA A 84 2.03 0.66 4.72
C ALA A 84 3.25 1.46 4.23
N TYR A 85 3.61 1.31 2.96
CA TYR A 85 4.71 2.07 2.35
C TYR A 85 4.44 3.58 2.34
N MET A 86 3.29 3.99 1.79
CA MET A 86 2.86 5.39 1.76
C MET A 86 2.73 5.98 3.17
N TYR A 87 2.19 5.18 4.10
CA TYR A 87 1.99 5.59 5.47
C TYR A 87 3.32 5.88 6.18
N ASN A 88 4.27 4.96 6.12
CA ASN A 88 5.59 5.16 6.74
C ASN A 88 6.27 6.43 6.20
N ARG A 89 6.21 6.65 4.88
CA ARG A 89 6.80 7.84 4.27
C ARG A 89 6.11 9.13 4.71
N ALA A 90 4.78 9.15 4.76
CA ALA A 90 4.00 10.29 5.26
C ALA A 90 4.36 10.66 6.71
N GLU A 91 4.64 9.66 7.55
CA GLU A 91 5.08 9.86 8.94
C GLU A 91 6.45 10.52 9.02
N VAL A 92 7.41 10.04 8.22
CA VAL A 92 8.74 10.64 8.13
C VAL A 92 8.65 12.08 7.62
N ILE A 93 7.84 12.34 6.59
CA ILE A 93 7.58 13.68 6.06
C ILE A 93 6.96 14.59 7.12
N GLN A 94 5.96 14.10 7.86
CA GLN A 94 5.37 14.87 8.96
C GLN A 94 6.41 15.19 10.03
N SER A 95 7.32 14.27 10.35
CA SER A 95 8.39 14.51 11.31
C SER A 95 9.32 15.67 10.86
N PHE A 96 9.62 15.77 9.57
CA PHE A 96 10.40 16.89 9.03
C PHE A 96 9.67 18.22 9.13
N ARG A 97 8.35 18.24 8.92
CA ARG A 97 7.52 19.45 9.08
C ARG A 97 7.62 20.04 10.48
N TRP A 98 7.71 19.19 11.50
CA TRP A 98 7.88 19.62 12.89
C TRP A 98 9.31 20.07 13.19
N LYS A 99 10.33 19.46 12.58
CA LYS A 99 11.75 19.79 12.82
C LYS A 99 12.24 21.01 12.05
N VAL A 100 11.93 21.11 10.76
CA VAL A 100 12.47 22.13 9.83
C VAL A 100 11.48 23.28 9.62
N GLY A 101 10.19 23.05 9.86
CA GLY A 101 9.14 24.04 9.65
C GLY A 101 8.51 23.94 8.25
N PRO A 102 7.89 25.03 7.74
CA PRO A 102 7.10 25.00 6.51
C PRO A 102 7.94 24.89 5.22
N VAL A 103 9.20 25.33 5.27
CA VAL A 103 10.11 25.30 4.11
C VAL A 103 10.83 23.97 4.08
N LEU A 104 10.66 23.24 2.99
CA LEU A 104 11.29 21.95 2.80
C LEU A 104 12.68 22.11 2.14
N PRO A 105 13.77 21.56 2.70
CA PRO A 105 15.09 21.56 2.08
C PRO A 105 15.09 20.91 0.68
N HIS A 106 15.91 21.42 -0.23
CA HIS A 106 15.94 20.98 -1.63
C HIS A 106 16.26 19.48 -1.77
N ASP A 107 17.23 18.98 -0.99
CA ASP A 107 17.64 17.57 -1.00
C ASP A 107 16.50 16.60 -0.64
N ILE A 108 15.51 17.06 0.14
CA ILE A 108 14.33 16.26 0.50
C ILE A 108 13.25 16.40 -0.58
N GLN A 109 13.13 17.59 -1.21
CA GLN A 109 12.18 17.82 -2.30
C GLN A 109 12.41 16.89 -3.50
N GLU A 110 13.66 16.56 -3.81
CA GLU A 110 14.00 15.63 -4.91
C GLU A 110 13.58 14.19 -4.61
N LYS A 111 13.56 13.80 -3.33
CA LYS A 111 13.21 12.45 -2.88
C LYS A 111 11.70 12.19 -2.78
N LEU A 112 10.89 13.25 -2.85
CA LEU A 112 9.45 13.19 -2.69
C LEU A 112 8.74 12.95 -4.02
N HIS A 113 7.74 12.08 -3.97
CA HIS A 113 6.78 11.96 -5.06
C HIS A 113 5.86 13.18 -5.15
N PHE A 114 5.28 13.44 -6.32
CA PHE A 114 4.37 14.57 -6.54
C PHE A 114 3.22 14.62 -5.51
N SER A 115 2.59 13.48 -5.25
CA SER A 115 1.51 13.37 -4.25
C SER A 115 1.98 13.68 -2.82
N GLU A 116 3.24 13.39 -2.50
CA GLU A 116 3.80 13.68 -1.18
C GLU A 116 4.10 15.19 -1.00
N LYS A 117 4.46 15.88 -2.09
CA LYS A 117 4.61 17.33 -2.10
C LYS A 117 3.28 18.04 -1.86
N GLU A 118 2.20 17.49 -2.40
CA GLU A 118 0.84 17.96 -2.11
C GLU A 118 0.48 17.76 -0.64
N ILE A 119 0.78 16.60 -0.04
CA ILE A 119 0.57 16.37 1.40
C ILE A 119 1.36 17.38 2.25
N TRP A 120 2.58 17.74 1.84
CA TRP A 120 3.36 18.77 2.51
C TRP A 120 2.72 20.15 2.42
N SER A 121 2.11 20.52 1.29
CA SER A 121 1.52 21.86 1.14
C SER A 121 0.33 22.09 2.09
N LEU A 122 -0.30 21.01 2.59
CA LEU A 122 -1.46 21.09 3.48
C LEU A 122 -1.16 21.79 4.83
N PRO A 123 -2.14 22.54 5.38
CA PRO A 123 -2.09 23.09 6.73
C PRO A 123 -1.87 22.03 7.81
N ARG A 124 -1.19 22.38 8.92
CA ARG A 124 -0.90 21.45 10.03
C ARG A 124 -2.16 20.78 10.63
N ILE A 125 -3.31 21.46 10.57
CA ILE A 125 -4.58 20.91 11.09
C ILE A 125 -5.09 19.75 10.22
N LEU A 126 -4.83 19.79 8.92
CA LEU A 126 -5.20 18.75 7.97
C LEU A 126 -4.25 17.54 8.09
N THR A 127 -2.96 17.77 8.37
CA THR A 127 -2.02 16.67 8.68
C THR A 127 -2.31 16.00 10.03
N PHE A 128 -2.96 16.68 10.98
CA PHE A 128 -3.44 16.07 12.23
C PHE A 128 -4.64 15.14 12.00
N ARG A 129 -5.50 15.44 11.02
CA ARG A 129 -6.63 14.58 10.62
C ARG A 129 -6.17 13.26 9.99
N PHE A 130 -5.06 13.28 9.26
CA PHE A 130 -4.32 12.06 8.87
C PHE A 130 -3.85 11.24 10.09
N GLY A 131 -3.65 11.87 11.24
CA GLY A 131 -3.41 11.23 12.53
C GLY A 131 -4.53 10.26 12.97
N CYS A 132 -5.79 10.54 12.65
CA CYS A 132 -6.90 9.61 12.96
C CYS A 132 -6.88 8.39 12.02
N TRP A 133 -6.49 8.60 10.76
CA TRP A 133 -6.22 7.53 9.79
C TRP A 133 -5.02 6.66 10.22
N ARG A 134 -4.02 7.22 10.93
CA ARG A 134 -2.89 6.45 11.53
C ARG A 134 -3.39 5.29 12.38
N THR A 135 -4.38 5.54 13.24
CA THR A 135 -4.89 4.53 14.17
C THR A 135 -5.60 3.42 13.39
N LEU A 136 -6.48 3.79 12.45
CA LEU A 136 -7.26 2.83 11.68
C LEU A 136 -6.37 1.94 10.77
N VAL A 137 -5.35 2.52 10.15
CA VAL A 137 -4.37 1.76 9.34
C VAL A 137 -3.47 0.89 10.21
N LYS A 138 -3.00 1.36 11.37
CA LYS A 138 -2.24 0.52 12.31
C LYS A 138 -3.05 -0.67 12.80
N TYR A 139 -4.33 -0.50 13.10
CA TYR A 139 -5.24 -1.61 13.45
C TYR A 139 -5.43 -2.59 12.29
N LEU A 140 -5.53 -2.09 11.05
CA LEU A 140 -5.64 -2.92 9.84
C LEU A 140 -4.33 -3.64 9.46
N LEU A 141 -3.17 -3.09 9.85
CA LEU A 141 -1.85 -3.71 9.62
C LEU A 141 -1.48 -4.71 10.73
N ALA A 142 -1.89 -4.47 11.99
CA ALA A 142 -1.59 -5.32 13.14
C ALA A 142 -2.41 -6.63 13.20
N THR A 143 -3.43 -6.79 12.35
CA THR A 143 -4.35 -7.93 12.36
C THR A 143 -3.86 -9.14 11.54
N ILE A 144 -2.57 -9.26 11.22
CA ILE A 144 -2.01 -10.44 10.55
C ILE A 144 -0.83 -11.00 11.36
N PRO A 145 -0.90 -12.25 11.85
CA PRO A 145 0.25 -12.92 12.42
C PRO A 145 1.27 -13.21 11.30
N TYR A 146 2.53 -12.86 11.54
CA TYR A 146 3.66 -13.30 10.73
C TYR A 146 3.76 -14.82 10.87
N HIS A 147 3.28 -15.55 9.87
CA HIS A 147 3.56 -16.97 9.67
C HIS A 147 4.56 -17.14 8.53
#